data_AF-A0A5C7V5K9-F1
#
_entry.id   AF-A0A5C7V5K9-F1
#
_cell.length_a   1.000
_cell.length_b   1.000
_cell.length_c   1.000
_cell.angle_alpha   90.00
_cell.angle_beta   90.00
_cell.angle_gamma   90.00
#
_symmetry.space_group_name_H-M   'P 1'
#
loop_
_entity.id
_entity.type
_entity.pdbx_description
1 polymer ?
#
loop_
_entity_poly.entity_id
_entity_poly.type
_entity_poly.pdbx_seq_one_letter_code
_entity_poly.pdbx_strand_id
1 'polypeptide(L)'
;MIKPIIFISLVSLTYLILIPSGTVLAFDINPFKEYQGDGELVQTFEQPAAEIVVSSIINPVHEELTIKSLLLVRNRHMPGFDLIDDDLIKKVIRGVRWNDDPLNFLPDNPRQWLLNFEHASKIADRINENFDLFYRSHHADLQFLHAMASNEEESAKFTRDAIMSWIEFTYKVSSGYIPVHIPFKQLQKFLSPKTGALFKKYFTQQGRRLNWTPAYLFSLKCNREVTLPSTFYELDCSQTNWLGNKKDIQNIALGS
;
A
#
# COMPACT_ATOMS: atom_id res chain seq x y z
N MET A 1 -69.22 10.85 14.43
CA MET A 1 -70.29 10.55 13.46
C MET A 1 -69.75 10.92 12.08
N ILE A 2 -69.59 9.91 11.20
CA ILE A 2 -69.51 9.95 9.72
C ILE A 2 -68.24 10.48 9.02
N LYS A 3 -67.55 9.55 8.34
CA LYS A 3 -66.73 9.73 7.10
C LYS A 3 -67.65 9.81 5.87
N PRO A 4 -67.17 10.31 4.71
CA PRO A 4 -66.83 9.39 3.60
C PRO A 4 -65.47 9.76 2.96
N ILE A 5 -64.52 8.82 2.78
CA ILE A 5 -64.30 7.85 1.67
C ILE A 5 -64.11 8.51 0.30
N ILE A 6 -62.88 8.48 -0.23
CA ILE A 6 -62.56 7.93 -1.56
C ILE A 6 -61.25 7.13 -1.47
N PHE A 7 -61.32 5.88 -1.93
CA PHE A 7 -60.24 4.93 -2.16
C PHE A 7 -59.49 5.29 -3.45
N ILE A 8 -58.17 5.36 -3.42
CA ILE A 8 -57.33 4.85 -4.51
C ILE A 8 -56.21 4.03 -3.85
N SER A 9 -56.29 2.72 -4.07
CA SER A 9 -55.25 1.75 -3.78
C SER A 9 -54.24 1.80 -4.93
N LEU A 10 -52.96 1.99 -4.63
CA LEU A 10 -51.85 1.48 -5.44
C LEU A 10 -50.55 1.55 -4.63
N VAL A 11 -50.23 0.42 -4.00
CA VAL A 11 -48.89 -0.13 -3.79
C VAL A 11 -47.81 0.90 -3.40
N SER A 12 -47.69 1.21 -2.11
CA SER A 12 -46.44 1.74 -1.57
C SER A 12 -45.40 0.63 -1.56
N LEU A 13 -44.64 0.54 -2.65
CA LEU A 13 -43.37 -0.18 -2.69
C LEU A 13 -42.43 0.56 -1.73
N THR A 14 -42.28 0.04 -0.51
CA THR A 14 -41.18 0.39 0.38
C THR A 14 -39.88 -0.04 -0.30
N TYR A 15 -39.29 0.86 -1.08
CA TYR A 15 -37.88 0.75 -1.45
C TYR A 15 -37.08 0.90 -0.17
N LEU A 16 -36.77 -0.24 0.44
CA LEU A 16 -35.63 -0.38 1.32
C LEU A 16 -34.42 -0.03 0.45
N ILE A 17 -33.97 1.23 0.50
CA ILE A 17 -32.66 1.60 -0.02
C ILE A 17 -31.66 0.93 0.93
N LEU A 18 -31.36 -0.34 0.65
CA LEU A 18 -30.10 -0.94 1.01
C LEU A 18 -29.05 -0.08 0.33
N ILE A 19 -28.53 0.92 1.05
CA ILE A 19 -27.23 1.48 0.73
C ILE A 19 -26.30 0.28 0.89
N PRO A 20 -25.68 -0.25 -0.18
CA PRO A 20 -24.58 -1.14 0.02
C PRO A 20 -23.52 -0.26 0.67
N SER A 21 -23.28 -0.45 1.97
CA SER A 21 -21.98 -0.17 2.57
C SER A 21 -21.00 -1.15 1.92
N GLY A 22 -20.74 -0.90 0.63
CA GLY A 22 -19.59 -1.45 -0.04
C GLY A 22 -18.42 -0.81 0.68
N THR A 23 -17.82 -1.54 1.60
CA THR A 23 -16.38 -1.42 1.80
C THR A 23 -15.78 -1.59 0.40
N VAL A 24 -15.49 -0.47 -0.25
CA VAL A 24 -14.64 -0.47 -1.44
C VAL A 24 -13.29 -0.89 -0.91
N LEU A 25 -13.03 -2.20 -0.94
CA LEU A 25 -11.73 -2.76 -0.64
C LEU A 25 -10.82 -2.32 -1.80
N ALA A 26 -10.20 -1.16 -1.68
CA ALA A 26 -9.25 -0.64 -2.67
C ALA A 26 -7.85 -1.23 -2.47
N PHE A 27 -7.77 -2.48 -2.01
CA PHE A 27 -6.52 -3.18 -1.73
C PHE A 27 -6.51 -4.43 -2.59
N ASP A 28 -5.58 -4.50 -3.53
CA ASP A 28 -5.51 -5.61 -4.46
C ASP A 28 -4.08 -5.67 -5.04
N ILE A 29 -3.25 -6.56 -4.46
CA ILE A 29 -2.00 -7.09 -5.04
C ILE A 29 -2.19 -8.56 -5.31
N ASN A 30 -1.79 -9.07 -6.47
CA ASN A 30 -1.65 -10.52 -6.64
C ASN A 30 -0.18 -10.88 -6.94
N PRO A 31 0.62 -11.27 -5.93
CA PRO A 31 2.03 -11.53 -6.11
C PRO A 31 2.28 -12.84 -6.85
N PHE A 32 1.27 -13.72 -6.90
CA PHE A 32 1.30 -14.99 -7.58
C PHE A 32 1.06 -14.87 -9.10
N LYS A 33 0.84 -13.66 -9.58
CA LYS A 33 0.87 -13.38 -11.02
C LYS A 33 2.16 -12.67 -11.38
N GLU A 34 2.82 -13.16 -12.42
CA GLU A 34 4.11 -12.63 -12.86
C GLU A 34 4.01 -11.99 -14.25
N TYR A 35 4.86 -10.99 -14.48
CA TYR A 35 4.99 -10.36 -15.79
C TYR A 35 5.94 -11.18 -16.67
N GLN A 36 5.42 -11.69 -17.79
CA GLN A 36 6.13 -12.56 -18.73
C GLN A 36 6.48 -11.87 -20.07
N GLY A 37 6.28 -10.55 -20.19
CA GLY A 37 6.69 -9.76 -21.36
C GLY A 37 5.57 -9.41 -22.37
N ASP A 38 4.39 -10.03 -22.25
CA ASP A 38 3.27 -9.91 -23.18
C ASP A 38 2.18 -8.91 -22.76
N GLY A 39 2.38 -8.23 -21.64
CA GLY A 39 1.47 -7.18 -21.17
C GLY A 39 0.33 -7.64 -20.27
N GLU A 40 0.30 -8.93 -19.95
CA GLU A 40 -0.58 -9.48 -18.94
C GLU A 40 0.23 -10.07 -17.78
N LEU A 41 -0.45 -10.24 -16.65
CA LEU A 41 0.08 -10.93 -15.49
C LEU A 41 -0.46 -12.36 -15.48
N VAL A 42 0.44 -13.33 -15.53
CA VAL A 42 0.09 -14.74 -15.66
C VAL A 42 0.18 -15.43 -14.31
N GLN A 43 -0.86 -16.18 -13.92
CA GLN A 43 -0.86 -16.95 -12.67
C GLN A 43 0.16 -18.09 -12.74
N THR A 44 1.00 -18.21 -11.72
CA THR A 44 1.94 -19.33 -11.60
C THR A 44 1.20 -20.60 -11.17
N PHE A 45 1.52 -21.73 -11.81
CA PHE A 45 0.74 -22.97 -11.77
C PHE A 45 0.88 -23.81 -10.48
N GLU A 46 1.74 -23.41 -9.54
CA GLU A 46 1.92 -24.10 -8.26
C GLU A 46 1.51 -23.18 -7.12
N GLN A 47 0.25 -23.30 -6.67
CA GLN A 47 -0.24 -22.59 -5.48
C GLN A 47 -0.81 -23.60 -4.47
N PRO A 48 -0.18 -23.77 -3.29
CA PRO A 48 -0.79 -24.40 -2.13
C PRO A 48 -2.22 -23.90 -1.87
N ALA A 49 -3.10 -24.73 -1.30
CA ALA A 49 -4.51 -24.38 -1.08
C ALA A 49 -4.75 -23.07 -0.27
N ALA A 50 -3.81 -22.70 0.61
CA ALA A 50 -3.85 -21.43 1.33
C ALA A 50 -3.61 -20.21 0.42
N GLU A 51 -2.80 -20.37 -0.63
CA GLU A 51 -2.57 -19.36 -1.65
C GLU A 51 -3.77 -19.20 -2.57
N ILE A 52 -4.52 -20.28 -2.83
CA ILE A 52 -5.78 -20.19 -3.60
C ILE A 52 -6.79 -19.27 -2.88
N VAL A 53 -6.95 -19.41 -1.56
CA VAL A 53 -7.86 -18.56 -0.77
C VAL A 53 -7.40 -17.11 -0.75
N VAL A 54 -6.10 -16.85 -0.64
CA VAL A 54 -5.55 -15.49 -0.67
C VAL A 54 -5.62 -14.89 -2.08
N SER A 55 -5.38 -15.69 -3.13
CA SER A 55 -5.46 -15.29 -4.54
C SER A 55 -6.88 -14.91 -4.99
N SER A 56 -7.93 -15.43 -4.33
CA SER A 56 -9.32 -15.16 -4.69
C SER A 56 -9.87 -13.88 -4.07
N ILE A 57 -9.18 -13.34 -3.06
CA ILE A 57 -9.50 -12.06 -2.42
C ILE A 57 -8.55 -10.94 -2.85
N ILE A 58 -7.53 -11.26 -3.66
CA ILE A 58 -6.56 -10.28 -4.17
C ILE A 58 -6.49 -10.27 -5.72
N ASN A 59 -6.59 -9.08 -6.30
CA ASN A 59 -6.44 -8.80 -7.73
C ASN A 59 -5.18 -7.98 -7.95
N PRO A 60 -4.52 -8.00 -9.13
CA PRO A 60 -3.29 -7.23 -9.35
C PRO A 60 -3.56 -5.82 -9.91
N VAL A 61 -4.39 -5.01 -9.24
CA VAL A 61 -4.86 -3.74 -9.81
C VAL A 61 -3.70 -2.76 -10.01
N HIS A 62 -2.82 -2.64 -9.00
CA HIS A 62 -1.67 -1.74 -9.05
C HIS A 62 -0.68 -2.13 -10.15
N GLU A 63 -0.39 -3.43 -10.27
CA GLU A 63 0.52 -3.93 -11.27
C GLU A 63 -0.05 -3.82 -12.68
N GLU A 64 -1.34 -4.16 -12.88
CA GLU A 64 -1.97 -4.06 -14.20
C GLU A 64 -2.02 -2.62 -14.71
N LEU A 65 -2.43 -1.67 -13.87
CA LEU A 65 -2.45 -0.25 -14.24
C LEU A 65 -1.05 0.24 -14.60
N THR A 66 -0.03 -0.22 -13.87
CA THR A 66 1.38 0.10 -14.12
C THR A 66 1.86 -0.45 -15.45
N ILE A 67 1.65 -1.75 -15.72
CA ILE A 67 2.04 -2.40 -16.97
C ILE A 67 1.35 -1.72 -18.15
N LYS A 68 0.02 -1.53 -18.08
CA LYS A 68 -0.75 -0.86 -19.13
C LYS A 68 -0.23 0.55 -19.41
N SER A 69 0.13 1.30 -18.37
CA SER A 69 0.68 2.66 -18.51
C SER A 69 2.06 2.66 -19.17
N LEU A 70 2.97 1.78 -18.75
CA LEU A 70 4.32 1.68 -19.33
C LEU A 70 4.27 1.19 -20.78
N LEU A 71 3.43 0.21 -21.08
CA LEU A 71 3.23 -0.29 -22.44
C LEU A 71 2.60 0.76 -23.35
N LEU A 72 1.71 1.61 -22.83
CA LEU A 72 1.17 2.73 -23.60
C LEU A 72 2.28 3.71 -24.02
N VAL A 73 3.17 4.09 -23.09
CA VAL A 73 4.33 4.95 -23.37
C VAL A 73 5.27 4.30 -24.38
N ARG A 74 5.59 3.01 -24.17
CA ARG A 74 6.43 2.20 -25.07
C ARG A 74 5.87 2.13 -26.49
N ASN A 75 4.63 1.66 -26.62
CA ASN A 75 4.00 1.37 -27.92
C ASN A 75 3.69 2.66 -28.71
N ARG A 76 3.41 3.78 -28.03
CA ARG A 76 3.17 5.07 -28.67
C ARG A 76 4.43 5.91 -28.90
N HIS A 77 5.62 5.38 -28.60
CA HIS A 77 6.89 6.09 -28.75
C HIS A 77 6.88 7.48 -28.08
N MET A 78 6.26 7.55 -26.90
CA MET A 78 6.23 8.79 -26.11
C MET A 78 7.63 9.08 -25.53
N PRO A 79 7.93 10.31 -25.09
CA PRO A 79 9.25 10.64 -24.54
C PRO A 79 9.70 9.65 -23.45
N GLY A 80 10.91 9.08 -23.60
CA GLY A 80 11.47 8.08 -22.69
C GLY A 80 11.05 6.62 -22.96
N PHE A 81 10.34 6.35 -24.07
CA PHE A 81 9.90 4.99 -24.43
C PHE A 81 11.07 3.99 -24.57
N ASP A 82 12.24 4.47 -24.98
CA ASP A 82 13.46 3.71 -25.19
C ASP A 82 14.08 3.16 -23.90
N LEU A 83 13.70 3.73 -22.75
CA LEU A 83 14.10 3.27 -21.43
C LEU A 83 13.18 2.17 -20.87
N ILE A 84 12.03 1.90 -21.52
CA ILE A 84 11.02 0.95 -21.05
C ILE A 84 11.29 -0.44 -21.62
N ASP A 85 12.17 -1.17 -20.96
CA ASP A 85 12.40 -2.59 -21.19
C ASP A 85 11.67 -3.47 -20.13
N ASP A 86 11.68 -4.79 -20.37
CA ASP A 86 11.00 -5.74 -19.49
C ASP A 86 11.65 -5.80 -18.09
N ASP A 87 12.93 -5.48 -17.97
CA ASP A 87 13.64 -5.38 -16.70
C ASP A 87 13.12 -4.19 -15.88
N LEU A 88 12.98 -3.01 -16.49
CA LEU A 88 12.35 -1.86 -15.86
C LEU A 88 10.92 -2.16 -15.44
N ILE A 89 10.12 -2.82 -16.30
CA ILE A 89 8.73 -3.18 -15.94
C ILE A 89 8.71 -4.08 -14.70
N LYS A 90 9.54 -5.12 -14.65
CA LYS A 90 9.65 -6.00 -13.46
C LYS A 90 10.05 -5.24 -12.20
N LYS A 91 10.97 -4.29 -12.33
CA LYS A 91 11.43 -3.43 -11.23
C LYS A 91 10.34 -2.50 -10.72
N VAL A 92 9.59 -1.86 -11.62
CA VAL A 92 8.46 -0.99 -11.25
C VAL A 92 7.33 -1.80 -10.61
N ILE A 93 7.04 -3.01 -11.11
CA ILE A 93 6.05 -3.92 -10.49
C ILE A 93 6.39 -4.19 -9.02
N ARG A 94 7.66 -4.49 -8.70
CA ARG A 94 8.09 -4.68 -7.30
C ARG A 94 7.85 -3.42 -6.47
N GLY A 95 8.14 -2.25 -7.04
CA GLY A 95 7.92 -0.97 -6.36
C GLY A 95 6.46 -0.68 -6.07
N VAL A 96 5.54 -0.97 -7.00
CA VAL A 96 4.11 -0.73 -6.76
C VAL A 96 3.52 -1.74 -5.77
N ARG A 97 4.06 -2.95 -5.69
CA ARG A 97 3.69 -3.95 -4.67
C ARG A 97 4.06 -3.54 -3.25
N TRP A 98 5.04 -2.65 -3.09
CA TRP A 98 5.45 -2.22 -1.75
C TRP A 98 4.32 -1.53 -0.97
N ASN A 99 3.40 -0.84 -1.66
CA ASN A 99 2.32 -0.12 -0.99
C ASN A 99 1.37 -1.06 -0.24
N ASP A 100 1.00 -2.22 -0.80
CA ASP A 100 0.10 -3.20 -0.13
C ASP A 100 0.83 -4.33 0.61
N ASP A 101 2.14 -4.45 0.46
CA ASP A 101 2.92 -5.38 1.27
C ASP A 101 4.29 -4.81 1.64
N PRO A 102 4.34 -3.73 2.46
CA PRO A 102 5.59 -3.06 2.82
C PRO A 102 6.52 -3.95 3.65
N LEU A 103 6.04 -5.09 4.16
CA LEU A 103 6.79 -6.09 4.90
C LEU A 103 7.09 -7.36 4.08
N ASN A 104 6.62 -7.43 2.83
CA ASN A 104 6.86 -8.53 1.90
C ASN A 104 6.46 -9.91 2.47
N PHE A 105 5.28 -9.99 3.11
CA PHE A 105 4.72 -11.24 3.59
C PHE A 105 4.15 -12.12 2.49
N LEU A 106 3.55 -11.57 1.44
CA LEU A 106 2.77 -12.33 0.48
C LEU A 106 3.58 -13.40 -0.28
N PRO A 107 4.85 -13.18 -0.70
CA PRO A 107 5.61 -14.20 -1.43
C PRO A 107 5.91 -15.44 -0.59
N ASP A 108 6.24 -15.26 0.69
CA ASP A 108 6.76 -16.35 1.54
C ASP A 108 5.72 -16.84 2.57
N ASN A 109 4.80 -15.96 2.99
CA ASN A 109 3.90 -16.15 4.13
C ASN A 109 2.50 -15.53 3.91
N PRO A 110 1.76 -15.90 2.84
CA PRO A 110 0.48 -15.29 2.48
C PRO A 110 -0.61 -15.50 3.55
N ARG A 111 -0.58 -16.61 4.29
CA ARG A 111 -1.47 -16.81 5.44
C ARG A 111 -1.20 -15.81 6.56
N GLN A 112 0.08 -15.47 6.81
CA GLN A 112 0.44 -14.49 7.83
C GLN A 112 0.00 -13.08 7.42
N TRP A 113 0.09 -12.75 6.14
CA TRP A 113 -0.48 -11.52 5.58
C TRP A 113 -1.99 -11.43 5.89
N LEU A 114 -2.76 -12.49 5.56
CA LEU A 114 -4.21 -12.51 5.79
C LEU A 114 -4.57 -12.37 7.26
N LEU A 115 -3.88 -13.12 8.15
CA LEU A 115 -4.11 -13.02 9.59
C LEU A 115 -3.78 -11.64 10.14
N ASN A 116 -2.72 -10.99 9.65
CA ASN A 116 -2.36 -9.63 10.03
C ASN A 116 -3.40 -8.63 9.53
N PHE A 117 -3.89 -8.80 8.31
CA PHE A 117 -4.91 -7.93 7.71
C PHE A 117 -6.22 -8.00 8.51
N GLU A 118 -6.73 -9.21 8.74
CA GLU A 118 -7.96 -9.41 9.54
C GLU A 118 -7.83 -8.85 10.96
N HIS A 119 -6.66 -8.97 11.57
CA HIS A 119 -6.42 -8.42 12.89
C HIS A 119 -6.35 -6.89 12.86
N ALA A 120 -5.63 -6.30 11.91
CA ALA A 120 -5.55 -4.85 11.74
C ALA A 120 -6.95 -4.23 11.56
N SER A 121 -7.83 -4.89 10.81
CA SER A 121 -9.24 -4.50 10.67
C SER A 121 -10.00 -4.52 12.02
N LYS A 122 -9.76 -5.51 12.88
CA LYS A 122 -10.41 -5.63 14.20
C LYS A 122 -9.92 -4.61 15.23
N ILE A 123 -8.71 -4.07 15.07
CA ILE A 123 -8.09 -3.14 16.03
C ILE A 123 -7.79 -1.76 15.42
N ALA A 124 -8.46 -1.40 14.32
CA ALA A 124 -8.17 -0.20 13.54
C ALA A 124 -8.18 1.09 14.39
N ASP A 125 -9.06 1.15 15.40
CA ASP A 125 -9.18 2.24 16.38
C ASP A 125 -7.93 2.43 17.27
N ARG A 126 -7.05 1.43 17.33
CA ARG A 126 -5.85 1.41 18.19
C ARG A 126 -4.56 1.55 17.40
N ILE A 127 -4.61 1.46 16.07
CA ILE A 127 -3.41 1.54 15.23
C ILE A 127 -2.94 2.99 15.21
N ASN A 128 -1.69 3.19 15.62
CA ASN A 128 -1.05 4.50 15.71
C ASN A 128 0.36 4.44 15.09
N GLU A 129 1.12 5.52 15.19
CA GLU A 129 2.46 5.67 14.60
C GLU A 129 3.48 4.61 15.02
N ASN A 130 3.27 3.94 16.16
CA ASN A 130 4.16 2.91 16.68
C ASN A 130 3.92 1.54 16.04
N PHE A 131 2.81 1.35 15.32
CA PHE A 131 2.59 0.12 14.57
C PHE A 131 3.51 0.07 13.34
N ASP A 132 3.75 -1.16 12.88
CA ASP A 132 4.47 -1.41 11.64
C ASP A 132 3.72 -0.83 10.42
N LEU A 133 4.43 -0.75 9.30
CA LEU A 133 3.90 -0.11 8.09
C LEU A 133 2.73 -0.88 7.49
N PHE A 134 2.65 -2.19 7.70
CA PHE A 134 1.56 -3.01 7.17
C PHE A 134 0.23 -2.64 7.84
N TYR A 135 0.20 -2.56 9.17
CA TYR A 135 -1.01 -2.14 9.90
C TYR A 135 -1.41 -0.72 9.53
N ARG A 136 -0.42 0.19 9.42
CA ARG A 136 -0.68 1.59 9.16
C ARG A 136 -1.15 1.87 7.72
N SER A 137 -0.62 1.16 6.72
CA SER A 137 -1.02 1.34 5.32
C SER A 137 -2.44 0.84 5.06
N HIS A 138 -2.85 -0.25 5.71
CA HIS A 138 -4.17 -0.84 5.47
C HIS A 138 -5.29 -0.23 6.34
N HIS A 139 -4.99 0.22 7.56
CA HIS A 139 -6.04 0.56 8.53
C HIS A 139 -5.79 1.83 9.36
N ALA A 140 -4.76 2.63 9.05
CA ALA A 140 -4.52 3.88 9.76
C ALA A 140 -4.01 4.99 8.85
N ASP A 141 -3.08 5.80 9.34
CA ASP A 141 -2.64 7.08 8.78
C ASP A 141 -1.82 6.97 7.48
N LEU A 142 -1.52 5.76 6.98
CA LEU A 142 -0.86 5.56 5.69
C LEU A 142 -1.81 5.07 4.59
N GLN A 143 -3.14 5.07 4.82
CA GLN A 143 -4.14 4.63 3.83
C GLN A 143 -4.10 5.40 2.51
N PHE A 144 -3.51 6.60 2.49
CA PHE A 144 -3.29 7.35 1.24
C PHE A 144 -2.43 6.58 0.23
N LEU A 145 -1.60 5.61 0.66
CA LEU A 145 -0.85 4.73 -0.23
C LEU A 145 -1.75 3.93 -1.17
N HIS A 146 -3.01 3.72 -0.78
CA HIS A 146 -4.07 3.04 -1.52
C HIS A 146 -5.16 4.00 -2.00
N ALA A 147 -4.82 5.28 -2.11
CA ALA A 147 -5.74 6.36 -2.46
C ALA A 147 -6.98 6.48 -1.54
N MET A 148 -6.86 6.05 -0.27
CA MET A 148 -7.92 6.12 0.72
C MET A 148 -7.66 7.20 1.78
N ALA A 149 -8.75 7.82 2.22
CA ALA A 149 -8.77 8.68 3.39
C ALA A 149 -8.53 7.86 4.66
N SER A 150 -7.77 8.40 5.62
CA SER A 150 -7.49 7.69 6.88
C SER A 150 -8.61 7.83 7.93
N ASN A 151 -9.55 8.78 7.73
CA ASN A 151 -10.73 9.00 8.57
C ASN A 151 -11.78 9.81 7.79
N GLU A 152 -13.00 9.89 8.33
CA GLU A 152 -14.15 10.55 7.69
C GLU A 152 -13.98 12.06 7.48
N GLU A 153 -13.12 12.71 8.27
CA GLU A 153 -12.87 14.15 8.20
C GLU A 153 -11.79 14.51 7.16
N GLU A 154 -11.08 13.52 6.62
CA GLU A 154 -10.01 13.74 5.67
C GLU A 154 -10.56 14.07 4.27
N SER A 155 -10.34 15.30 3.82
CA SER A 155 -10.76 15.71 2.47
C SER A 155 -10.00 14.96 1.36
N ALA A 156 -10.66 14.71 0.23
CA ALA A 156 -10.02 14.14 -0.96
C ALA A 156 -8.81 14.95 -1.45
N LYS A 157 -8.82 16.28 -1.26
CA LYS A 157 -7.67 17.14 -1.57
C LYS A 157 -6.46 16.78 -0.69
N PHE A 158 -6.69 16.53 0.60
CA PHE A 158 -5.64 16.15 1.52
C PHE A 158 -5.07 14.76 1.19
N THR A 159 -5.93 13.77 0.92
CA THR A 159 -5.49 12.43 0.46
C THR A 159 -4.66 12.53 -0.82
N ARG A 160 -5.12 13.30 -1.82
CA ARG A 160 -4.36 13.57 -3.05
C ARG A 160 -3.00 14.21 -2.75
N ASP A 161 -2.96 15.17 -1.84
CA ASP A 161 -1.73 15.83 -1.46
C ASP A 161 -0.73 14.87 -0.79
N ALA A 162 -1.22 13.93 0.03
CA ALA A 162 -0.42 12.86 0.62
C ALA A 162 0.11 11.89 -0.45
N ILE A 163 -0.72 11.47 -1.41
CA ILE A 163 -0.30 10.67 -2.57
C ILE A 163 0.82 11.38 -3.34
N MET A 164 0.64 12.65 -3.69
CA MET A 164 1.66 13.43 -4.41
C MET A 164 2.95 13.58 -3.61
N SER A 165 2.85 13.67 -2.28
CA SER A 165 4.03 13.72 -1.41
C SER A 165 4.83 12.40 -1.43
N TRP A 166 4.13 11.27 -1.46
CA TRP A 166 4.74 9.96 -1.59
C TRP A 166 5.40 9.77 -2.95
N ILE A 167 4.70 10.15 -4.04
CA ILE A 167 5.26 10.12 -5.40
C ILE A 167 6.52 10.98 -5.49
N GLU A 168 6.52 12.20 -4.94
CA GLU A 168 7.73 13.05 -4.95
C GLU A 168 8.88 12.36 -4.21
N PHE A 169 8.63 11.82 -3.03
CA PHE A 169 9.65 11.13 -2.24
C PHE A 169 10.20 9.90 -2.97
N THR A 170 9.34 8.98 -3.42
CA THR A 170 9.77 7.74 -4.08
C THR A 170 10.49 8.02 -5.39
N TYR A 171 10.01 8.98 -6.19
CA TYR A 171 10.68 9.40 -7.43
C TYR A 171 12.06 10.01 -7.16
N LYS A 172 12.20 10.86 -6.14
CA LYS A 172 13.49 11.46 -5.80
C LYS A 172 14.48 10.44 -5.22
N VAL A 173 14.01 9.43 -4.51
CA VAL A 173 14.86 8.31 -4.08
C VAL A 173 15.29 7.48 -5.29
N SER A 174 14.36 7.09 -6.17
CA SER A 174 14.66 6.22 -7.32
C SER A 174 15.55 6.87 -8.38
N SER A 175 15.42 8.19 -8.57
CA SER A 175 16.32 8.97 -9.42
C SER A 175 17.70 9.25 -8.80
N GLY A 176 17.93 8.86 -7.54
CA GLY A 176 19.17 9.14 -6.80
C GLY A 176 19.33 10.58 -6.31
N TYR A 177 18.32 11.44 -6.54
CA TYR A 177 18.31 12.82 -6.02
C TYR A 177 18.33 12.85 -4.48
N ILE A 178 17.60 11.94 -3.85
CA ILE A 178 17.70 11.65 -2.42
C ILE A 178 18.66 10.47 -2.23
N PRO A 179 19.81 10.65 -1.57
CA PRO A 179 20.70 9.53 -1.25
C PRO A 179 20.01 8.51 -0.36
N VAL A 180 20.09 7.21 -0.71
CA VAL A 180 19.36 6.15 0.01
C VAL A 180 19.76 5.97 1.48
N HIS A 181 20.91 6.52 1.90
CA HIS A 181 21.39 6.48 3.29
C HIS A 181 21.17 7.78 4.06
N ILE A 182 20.46 8.77 3.48
CA ILE A 182 20.17 10.00 4.20
C ILE A 182 19.15 9.74 5.32
N PRO A 183 19.40 10.20 6.55
CA PRO A 183 18.43 10.08 7.64
C PRO A 183 17.17 10.91 7.36
N PHE A 184 16.00 10.40 7.77
CA PHE A 184 14.71 11.07 7.59
C PHE A 184 14.66 12.47 8.20
N LYS A 185 15.36 12.69 9.33
CA LYS A 185 15.51 14.03 9.92
C LYS A 185 16.14 15.07 8.98
N GLN A 186 16.80 14.65 7.91
CA GLN A 186 17.43 15.51 6.92
C GLN A 186 16.67 15.58 5.58
N LEU A 187 15.59 14.81 5.40
CA LEU A 187 14.87 14.74 4.12
C LEU A 187 14.25 16.06 3.68
N GLN A 188 13.94 16.96 4.63
CA GLN A 188 13.41 18.30 4.34
C GLN A 188 14.29 19.09 3.36
N LYS A 189 15.60 18.81 3.31
CA LYS A 189 16.54 19.46 2.38
C LYS A 189 16.31 19.08 0.90
N PHE A 190 15.63 17.95 0.67
CA PHE A 190 15.42 17.38 -0.66
C PHE A 190 13.97 17.45 -1.11
N LEU A 191 13.03 17.68 -0.19
CA LEU A 191 11.60 17.67 -0.46
C LEU A 191 11.07 19.09 -0.60
N SER A 192 10.02 19.25 -1.40
CA SER A 192 9.25 20.50 -1.40
C SER A 192 8.71 20.79 0.01
N PRO A 193 8.47 22.06 0.39
CA PRO A 193 7.99 22.37 1.74
C PRO A 193 6.71 21.61 2.13
N LYS A 194 5.80 21.41 1.17
CA LYS A 194 4.56 20.65 1.36
C LYS A 194 4.83 19.17 1.59
N THR A 195 5.62 18.54 0.72
CA THR A 195 5.97 17.12 0.85
C THR A 195 6.78 16.87 2.11
N GLY A 196 7.67 17.78 2.46
CA GLY A 196 8.39 17.77 3.71
C GLY A 196 7.46 17.76 4.92
N ALA A 197 6.45 18.64 4.96
CA ALA A 197 5.48 18.67 6.06
C ALA A 197 4.66 17.38 6.18
N LEU A 198 4.19 16.82 5.05
CA LEU A 198 3.43 15.56 5.03
C LEU A 198 4.32 14.37 5.41
N PHE A 199 5.53 14.28 4.88
CA PHE A 199 6.49 13.26 5.25
C PHE A 199 6.80 13.33 6.75
N LYS A 200 6.93 14.55 7.30
CA LYS A 200 7.13 14.75 8.73
C LYS A 200 5.97 14.19 9.54
N LYS A 201 4.73 14.50 9.15
CA LYS A 201 3.49 14.00 9.78
C LYS A 201 3.48 12.46 9.85
N TYR A 202 3.72 11.79 8.73
CA TYR A 202 3.54 10.34 8.67
C TYR A 202 4.73 9.52 9.18
N PHE A 203 5.95 9.97 8.92
CA PHE A 203 7.13 9.16 9.20
C PHE A 203 7.90 9.60 10.43
N THR A 204 7.94 10.90 10.72
CA THR A 204 8.85 11.45 11.76
C THR A 204 8.19 12.24 12.87
N GLN A 205 6.87 12.21 12.95
CA GLN A 205 6.11 12.89 13.98
C GLN A 205 6.53 12.33 15.36
N GLN A 206 6.57 13.23 16.36
CA GLN A 206 7.03 12.93 17.72
C GLN A 206 8.46 12.34 17.81
N GLY A 207 9.31 12.56 16.81
CA GLY A 207 10.71 12.11 16.84
C GLY A 207 10.91 10.62 16.52
N ARG A 208 9.86 9.92 16.09
CA ARG A 208 9.98 8.54 15.59
C ARG A 208 10.69 8.51 14.25
N ARG A 209 11.33 7.37 13.93
CA ARG A 209 12.02 7.08 12.64
C ARG A 209 12.97 8.18 12.12
N LEU A 210 13.43 9.11 12.97
CA LEU A 210 14.29 10.23 12.56
C LEU A 210 15.61 9.75 11.92
N ASN A 211 16.10 8.59 12.36
CA ASN A 211 17.32 7.95 11.86
C ASN A 211 17.05 6.87 10.82
N TRP A 212 15.80 6.60 10.45
CA TRP A 212 15.52 5.76 9.29
C TRP A 212 16.04 6.43 8.03
N THR A 213 16.33 5.62 7.02
CA THR A 213 16.81 6.05 5.72
C THR A 213 15.92 5.46 4.63
N PRO A 214 15.92 5.98 3.39
CA PRO A 214 15.19 5.35 2.29
C PRO A 214 15.57 3.87 2.08
N ALA A 215 16.87 3.54 2.17
CA ALA A 215 17.34 2.16 2.12
C ALA A 215 16.65 1.32 3.20
N TYR A 216 16.63 1.83 4.44
CA TYR A 216 15.98 1.15 5.55
C TYR A 216 14.48 0.95 5.29
N LEU A 217 13.76 1.99 4.85
CA LEU A 217 12.32 1.90 4.57
C LEU A 217 11.96 0.79 3.59
N PHE A 218 12.79 0.62 2.56
CA PHE A 218 12.54 -0.33 1.48
C PHE A 218 13.24 -1.68 1.65
N SER A 219 14.06 -1.84 2.70
CA SER A 219 14.74 -3.09 3.05
C SER A 219 14.21 -3.72 4.33
N LEU A 220 13.33 -3.03 5.07
CA LEU A 220 12.93 -3.44 6.40
C LEU A 220 12.07 -4.70 6.36
N LYS A 221 12.60 -5.81 6.88
CA LYS A 221 11.76 -6.89 7.40
C LYS A 221 11.48 -6.60 8.87
N CYS A 222 10.45 -5.80 9.13
CA CYS A 222 9.89 -5.65 10.48
C CYS A 222 8.77 -6.66 10.64
N ASN A 223 9.17 -7.90 10.86
CA ASN A 223 8.28 -9.04 10.88
C ASN A 223 7.57 -9.16 12.23
N ARG A 224 6.24 -9.01 12.20
CA ARG A 224 5.33 -9.54 13.22
C ARG A 224 4.90 -10.94 12.78
N GLU A 225 5.40 -11.96 13.45
CA GLU A 225 4.86 -13.32 13.35
C GLU A 225 3.72 -13.47 14.36
N VAL A 226 2.54 -13.87 13.89
CA VAL A 226 1.41 -14.16 14.77
C VAL A 226 1.47 -15.63 15.15
N THR A 227 2.02 -15.90 16.34
CA THR A 227 1.99 -17.24 16.93
C THR A 227 0.70 -17.45 17.71
N LEU A 228 0.04 -18.59 17.50
CA LEU A 228 -1.14 -18.98 18.29
C LEU A 228 -0.71 -19.67 19.62
N PRO A 229 -1.34 -19.33 20.77
CA PRO A 229 -2.33 -18.28 20.97
C PRO A 229 -1.70 -17.00 21.57
N SER A 230 -1.85 -15.90 20.83
CA SER A 230 -2.19 -14.56 21.34
C SER A 230 -1.17 -13.73 22.14
N THR A 231 0.09 -13.65 21.75
CA THR A 231 0.90 -12.49 22.18
C THR A 231 1.03 -11.48 21.05
N PHE A 232 0.27 -10.38 21.16
CA PHE A 232 0.30 -9.24 20.25
C PHE A 232 0.70 -8.01 21.04
N TYR A 233 1.98 -7.65 20.99
CA TYR A 233 2.47 -6.38 21.52
C TYR A 233 2.74 -5.40 20.37
N GLU A 234 2.70 -4.11 20.69
CA GLU A 234 3.22 -3.06 19.81
C GLU A 234 4.64 -3.44 19.38
N LEU A 235 4.86 -3.61 18.08
CA LEU A 235 6.17 -3.97 17.56
C LEU A 235 6.96 -2.67 17.34
N ASP A 236 7.75 -2.27 18.34
CA ASP A 236 8.60 -1.08 18.21
C ASP A 236 9.83 -1.37 17.33
N CYS A 237 9.65 -1.17 16.02
CA CYS A 237 10.70 -1.20 15.00
C CYS A 237 11.68 -0.01 15.05
N SER A 238 11.61 0.86 16.06
CA SER A 238 12.53 1.97 16.23
C SER A 238 13.82 1.61 16.97
N GLN A 239 13.88 0.42 17.59
CA GLN A 239 15.05 -0.06 18.36
C GLN A 239 15.94 -1.06 17.62
N THR A 240 15.66 -1.38 16.37
CA THR A 240 16.41 -2.38 15.59
C THR A 240 17.81 -1.87 15.20
N ASN A 241 18.82 -2.31 15.96
CA ASN A 241 20.24 -2.17 15.63
C ASN A 241 20.66 -3.15 14.52
N TRP A 242 20.13 -3.02 13.30
CA TRP A 242 20.45 -3.99 12.23
C TRP A 242 20.55 -3.32 10.86
N LEU A 243 21.67 -2.65 10.60
CA LEU A 243 22.18 -2.59 9.24
C LEU A 243 22.89 -3.92 8.97
N GLY A 244 22.20 -4.85 8.32
CA GLY A 244 22.86 -5.95 7.63
C GLY A 244 23.83 -5.40 6.57
N ASN A 245 24.77 -6.24 6.13
CA ASN A 245 25.71 -5.88 5.06
C ASN A 245 24.95 -5.36 3.83
N LYS A 246 25.53 -4.40 3.08
CA LYS A 246 24.96 -3.77 1.86
C LYS A 246 24.37 -4.74 0.82
N LYS A 247 24.72 -6.03 0.88
CA LYS A 247 24.30 -7.08 -0.06
C LYS A 247 22.94 -7.69 0.24
N ASP A 248 22.39 -7.50 1.44
CA ASP A 248 21.13 -8.12 1.87
C ASP A 248 19.92 -7.16 1.78
N ILE A 249 20.17 -5.91 1.37
CA ILE A 249 19.12 -4.95 1.05
C ILE A 249 18.59 -5.29 -0.34
N GLN A 250 17.61 -6.20 -0.42
CA GLN A 250 16.75 -6.28 -1.59
C GLN A 250 15.99 -4.95 -1.66
N ASN A 251 16.27 -4.09 -2.65
CA ASN A 251 15.52 -2.85 -2.82
C ASN A 251 14.15 -3.18 -3.40
N ILE A 252 13.18 -3.48 -2.52
CA ILE A 252 11.82 -3.81 -2.93
C ILE A 252 11.19 -2.62 -3.68
N ALA A 253 11.54 -1.37 -3.33
CA ALA A 253 11.02 -0.19 -4.03
C ALA A 253 11.88 0.37 -5.17
N LEU A 254 13.16 -0.03 -5.28
CA LEU A 254 14.08 0.53 -6.29
C LEU A 254 14.41 -0.45 -7.40
N GLY A 255 13.89 -1.69 -7.34
CA GLY A 255 14.18 -2.72 -8.32
C GLY A 255 15.67 -2.92 -8.57
N SER A 256 16.53 -2.71 -7.57
CA SER A 256 17.98 -2.97 -7.66
C SER A 256 18.40 -3.99 -6.62
#